data_AF-A0A940U0H0-F1
#
_entry.id   AF-A0A940U0H0-F1
#
_cell.length_a   1.000
_cell.length_b   1.000
_cell.length_c   1.000
_cell.angle_alpha   90.00
_cell.angle_beta   90.00
_cell.angle_gamma   90.00
#
_symmetry.space_group_name_H-M   'P 1'
#
loop_
_entity.id
_entity.type
_entity.pdbx_description
1 polymer ?
#
loop_
_entity_poly.entity_id
_entity_poly.type
_entity_poly.pdbx_seq_one_letter_code
_entity_poly.pdbx_strand_id
1 'polypeptide(L)'
;MAATLDHLKYYRLPWNYADNGISWLEPTTKCNLRCEGCYRDLNGPGHKTLEEVRADLEVFRRLRKSDCMSIAGGDPLVYPQILELVKMVKEMGWKPIVNTNGLALNEAILGDLKKAGVFGFTFHIDTSQKRPNVHATTEDALNETRLHYAEMLARAGGLACSFNATVSEKTIHEIPSMVNWSQKHANIVHTMVFILYRSPILTGDFDFYAHGKKVDIGSSYKETEWGGSTFLMAGDVVEKIREADPNYEPAAYLNGTAKPDSLKWLLASRIVLNGETVGYVSPKFMELVQTFSHLFTGTYLAYAKPKAIARGKLASFFGGMVDKKMRSIFMSILRRMLANPLNLFQPAYLQSFMIIQPVNFESDGRQDMCDSCPDITVHDGKLVWSCRLEEMNDHGVFLNSVPK
;
A
#
# COMPACT_ATOMS: atom_id res chain seq x y z
N MET A 1 -1.00 -24.17 -3.96
CA MET A 1 -2.25 -24.44 -3.22
C MET A 1 -2.30 -23.40 -2.14
N ALA A 2 -3.18 -22.39 -2.22
CA ALA A 2 -3.15 -21.18 -1.38
C ALA A 2 -2.58 -21.39 0.03
N ALA A 3 -1.64 -20.54 0.44
CA ALA A 3 -0.94 -20.69 1.70
C ALA A 3 -1.94 -20.71 2.86
N THR A 4 -1.85 -21.73 3.74
CA THR A 4 -2.59 -21.72 4.99
C THR A 4 -2.00 -20.65 5.92
N LEU A 5 -2.79 -19.62 6.22
CA LEU A 5 -2.41 -18.51 7.09
C LEU A 5 -3.20 -18.59 8.39
N ASP A 6 -2.50 -18.43 9.52
CA ASP A 6 -3.09 -18.44 10.85
C ASP A 6 -2.97 -17.04 11.45
N HIS A 7 -4.07 -16.29 11.44
CA HIS A 7 -4.12 -14.91 11.91
C HIS A 7 -3.70 -14.76 13.38
N LEU A 8 -3.86 -15.80 14.21
CA LEU A 8 -3.47 -15.80 15.62
C LEU A 8 -1.94 -15.77 15.82
N LYS A 9 -1.17 -16.08 14.77
CA LYS A 9 0.29 -15.97 14.79
C LYS A 9 0.80 -14.59 14.43
N TYR A 10 -0.07 -13.68 13.99
CA TYR A 10 0.31 -12.35 13.52
C TYR A 10 -0.15 -11.27 14.48
N TYR A 11 0.53 -10.14 14.47
CA TYR A 11 0.10 -8.98 15.24
C TYR A 11 -1.07 -8.32 14.54
N ARG A 12 -2.26 -8.35 15.16
CA ARG A 12 -3.38 -7.55 14.69
C ARG A 12 -3.03 -6.09 14.91
N LEU A 13 -2.83 -5.32 13.84
CA LEU A 13 -2.56 -3.89 13.96
C LEU A 13 -3.68 -3.25 14.78
N PRO A 14 -3.40 -2.34 15.71
CA PRO A 14 -4.41 -1.75 16.60
C PRO A 14 -5.18 -0.61 15.92
N TRP A 15 -5.07 -0.51 14.59
CA TRP A 15 -5.67 0.53 13.79
C TRP A 15 -7.18 0.37 13.80
N ASN A 16 -7.86 1.48 14.09
CA ASN A 16 -9.31 1.58 14.09
C ASN A 16 -9.76 2.73 13.17
N TYR A 17 -11.07 2.99 13.13
CA TYR A 17 -11.66 3.99 12.25
C TYR A 17 -11.18 5.42 12.53
N ALA A 18 -10.96 5.75 13.81
CA ALA A 18 -10.59 7.08 14.30
C ALA A 18 -9.10 7.24 14.60
N ASP A 19 -8.34 6.15 14.72
CA ASP A 19 -6.89 6.17 14.96
C ASP A 19 -6.20 5.11 14.11
N ASN A 20 -5.46 5.55 13.10
CA ASN A 20 -4.96 4.71 12.03
C ASN A 20 -3.56 5.15 11.58
N GLY A 21 -2.82 4.30 10.87
CA GLY A 21 -1.54 4.74 10.28
C GLY A 21 -1.72 5.76 9.14
N ILE A 22 -2.83 5.67 8.39
CA ILE A 22 -3.00 6.37 7.11
C ILE A 22 -4.40 7.00 6.99
N SER A 23 -4.45 8.11 6.26
CA SER A 23 -5.68 8.69 5.68
C SER A 23 -5.46 8.91 4.18
N TRP A 24 -6.53 8.85 3.38
CA TRP A 24 -6.46 8.82 1.93
C TRP A 24 -7.20 9.99 1.30
N LEU A 25 -6.46 10.93 0.73
CA LEU A 25 -6.98 12.14 0.12
C LEU A 25 -7.02 12.03 -1.40
N GLU A 26 -8.17 12.35 -2.00
CA GLU A 26 -8.34 12.38 -3.46
C GLU A 26 -8.66 13.81 -3.95
N PRO A 27 -7.64 14.62 -4.30
CA PRO A 27 -7.84 15.98 -4.79
C PRO A 27 -8.33 16.04 -6.24
N THR A 28 -8.22 14.93 -6.99
CA THR A 28 -8.56 14.89 -8.41
C THR A 28 -9.03 13.52 -8.86
N THR A 29 -10.02 13.46 -9.75
CA THR A 29 -10.36 12.24 -10.51
C THR A 29 -9.64 12.15 -11.86
N LYS A 30 -8.98 13.23 -12.30
CA LYS A 30 -8.22 13.26 -13.56
C LYS A 30 -6.92 12.46 -13.45
N CYS A 31 -6.57 11.78 -14.53
CA CYS A 31 -5.33 11.00 -14.67
C CYS A 31 -4.82 11.14 -16.11
N ASN A 32 -3.50 11.13 -16.29
CA ASN A 32 -2.81 11.13 -17.58
C ASN A 32 -2.50 9.71 -18.11
N LEU A 33 -3.07 8.68 -17.49
CA LEU A 33 -2.94 7.29 -17.87
C LEU A 33 -4.27 6.55 -17.69
N ARG A 34 -4.49 5.47 -18.45
CA ARG A 34 -5.61 4.55 -18.25
C ARG A 34 -5.10 3.15 -17.98
N CYS A 35 -5.47 2.60 -16.83
CA CYS A 35 -5.23 1.20 -16.48
C CYS A 35 -6.46 0.36 -16.83
N GLU A 36 -6.24 -0.88 -17.25
CA GLU A 36 -7.32 -1.85 -17.49
C GLU A 36 -8.06 -2.18 -16.19
N GLY A 37 -7.33 -2.32 -15.07
CA GLY A 37 -7.92 -2.61 -13.76
C GLY A 37 -8.42 -1.39 -12.97
N CYS A 38 -8.52 -0.20 -13.59
CA CYS A 38 -8.90 1.02 -12.89
C CYS A 38 -10.42 1.09 -12.64
N TYR A 39 -10.82 1.11 -11.36
CA TYR A 39 -12.22 1.26 -10.95
C TYR A 39 -12.69 2.71 -10.88
N ARG A 40 -11.81 3.70 -11.08
CA ARG A 40 -12.16 5.14 -11.04
C ARG A 40 -12.82 5.60 -12.34
N ASP A 41 -13.86 6.43 -12.18
CA ASP A 41 -14.44 7.16 -13.31
C ASP A 41 -13.67 8.46 -13.59
N LEU A 42 -13.10 8.56 -14.79
CA LEU A 42 -12.37 9.74 -15.26
C LEU A 42 -13.31 10.91 -15.62
N ASN A 43 -14.59 10.61 -15.83
CA ASN A 43 -15.65 11.60 -16.01
C ASN A 43 -16.19 12.12 -14.68
N GLY A 44 -15.65 11.66 -13.54
CA GLY A 44 -15.95 12.20 -12.22
C GLY A 44 -15.65 13.71 -12.08
N PRO A 45 -15.84 14.28 -10.89
CA PRO A 45 -15.93 15.73 -10.65
C PRO A 45 -14.70 16.57 -11.05
N GLY A 46 -13.57 15.94 -11.38
CA GLY A 46 -12.39 16.62 -11.89
C GLY A 46 -11.45 17.04 -10.77
N HIS A 47 -10.98 18.29 -10.79
CA HIS A 47 -10.07 18.82 -9.78
C HIS A 47 -10.87 19.54 -8.69
N LYS A 48 -10.63 19.17 -7.43
CA LYS A 48 -11.11 19.94 -6.28
C LYS A 48 -10.35 21.26 -6.18
N THR A 49 -11.02 22.32 -5.76
CA THR A 49 -10.38 23.58 -5.33
C THR A 49 -9.53 23.34 -4.07
N LEU A 50 -8.57 24.24 -3.78
CA LEU A 50 -7.81 24.14 -2.52
C LEU A 50 -8.71 24.28 -1.29
N GLU A 51 -9.80 25.02 -1.39
CA GLU A 51 -10.80 25.19 -0.34
C GLU A 51 -11.52 23.87 -0.03
N GLU A 52 -11.95 23.13 -1.06
CA GLU A 52 -12.55 21.80 -0.90
C GLU A 52 -11.54 20.80 -0.33
N VAL A 53 -10.30 20.81 -0.83
CA VAL A 53 -9.25 19.93 -0.30
C VAL A 53 -8.94 20.27 1.17
N ARG A 54 -8.90 21.55 1.51
CA ARG A 54 -8.75 21.99 2.91
C ARG A 54 -9.92 21.51 3.77
N ALA A 55 -11.15 21.57 3.26
CA ALA A 55 -12.32 21.07 3.98
C ALA A 55 -12.22 19.56 4.26
N ASP A 56 -11.77 18.76 3.28
CA ASP A 56 -11.51 17.33 3.47
C ASP A 56 -10.45 17.08 4.55
N LEU A 57 -9.34 17.84 4.51
CA LEU A 57 -8.28 17.74 5.51
C LEU A 57 -8.77 18.09 6.92
N GLU A 58 -9.65 19.08 7.08
CA GLU A 58 -10.26 19.39 8.38
C GLU A 58 -11.22 18.30 8.86
N VAL A 59 -11.93 17.62 7.95
CA VAL A 59 -12.73 16.44 8.29
C VAL A 59 -11.83 15.33 8.84
N PHE A 60 -10.71 15.03 8.18
CA PHE A 60 -9.73 14.08 8.72
C PHE A 60 -9.21 14.51 10.08
N ARG A 61 -8.80 15.77 10.24
CA ARG A 61 -8.28 16.27 11.52
C ARG A 61 -9.29 16.13 12.67
N ARG A 62 -10.58 16.29 12.37
CA ARG A 62 -11.66 16.14 13.35
C ARG A 62 -11.99 14.69 13.68
N LEU A 63 -11.93 13.79 12.68
CA LEU A 63 -12.50 12.44 12.81
C LEU A 63 -11.48 11.31 12.87
N ARG A 64 -10.23 11.55 12.44
CA ARG A 64 -9.22 10.50 12.25
C ARG A 64 -7.80 10.98 12.48
N LYS A 65 -7.15 10.39 13.49
CA LYS A 65 -5.72 10.54 13.74
C LYS A 65 -4.92 9.65 12.80
N SER A 66 -3.87 10.20 12.19
CA SER A 66 -2.99 9.44 11.29
C SER A 66 -1.58 10.01 11.19
N ASP A 67 -0.60 9.15 10.90
CA ASP A 67 0.81 9.50 10.68
C ASP A 67 1.00 10.12 9.28
N CYS A 68 0.32 9.55 8.29
CA CYS A 68 0.49 9.87 6.88
C CYS A 68 -0.83 10.27 6.22
N MET A 69 -0.72 11.21 5.29
CA MET A 69 -1.77 11.50 4.31
C MET A 69 -1.29 10.99 2.95
N SER A 70 -1.93 9.92 2.48
CA SER A 70 -1.77 9.40 1.13
C SER A 70 -2.56 10.27 0.17
N ILE A 71 -1.87 11.05 -0.65
CA ILE A 71 -2.46 11.89 -1.70
C ILE A 71 -2.56 11.03 -2.96
N ALA A 72 -3.77 10.78 -3.44
CA ALA A 72 -4.08 9.83 -4.51
C ALA A 72 -5.22 10.35 -5.43
N GLY A 73 -6.18 9.51 -5.82
CA GLY A 73 -7.29 9.84 -6.72
C GLY A 73 -7.10 9.25 -8.11
N GLY A 74 -7.18 10.09 -9.15
CA GLY A 74 -6.69 9.76 -10.49
C GLY A 74 -5.17 9.67 -10.50
N ASP A 75 -4.49 10.72 -10.94
CA ASP A 75 -3.07 10.92 -10.63
C ASP A 75 -2.86 12.28 -9.94
N PRO A 76 -2.33 12.33 -8.71
CA PRO A 76 -2.17 13.58 -7.98
C PRO A 76 -1.14 14.52 -8.62
N LEU A 77 -0.20 14.04 -9.44
CA LEU A 77 0.77 14.92 -10.11
C LEU A 77 0.17 15.68 -11.28
N VAL A 78 -1.04 15.32 -11.75
CA VAL A 78 -1.78 16.16 -12.71
C VAL A 78 -2.66 17.21 -12.03
N TYR A 79 -2.70 17.24 -10.70
CA TYR A 79 -3.44 18.25 -9.96
C TYR A 79 -2.72 19.61 -10.05
N PRO A 80 -3.38 20.69 -10.52
CA PRO A 80 -2.71 21.96 -10.80
C PRO A 80 -2.02 22.60 -9.58
N GLN A 81 -2.51 22.33 -8.36
CA GLN A 81 -2.04 22.93 -7.11
C GLN A 81 -1.36 21.89 -6.21
N ILE A 82 -0.67 20.91 -6.80
CA ILE A 82 -0.04 19.81 -6.05
C ILE A 82 1.04 20.29 -5.07
N LEU A 83 1.78 21.36 -5.40
CA LEU A 83 2.81 21.91 -4.51
C LEU A 83 2.19 22.54 -3.26
N GLU A 84 1.17 23.37 -3.43
CA GLU A 84 0.39 24.00 -2.36
C GLU A 84 -0.29 22.95 -1.50
N LEU A 85 -0.84 21.90 -2.12
CA LEU A 85 -1.45 20.78 -1.43
C LEU A 85 -0.44 20.05 -0.52
N VAL A 86 0.71 19.64 -1.06
CA VAL A 86 1.75 18.94 -0.28
C VAL A 86 2.22 19.80 0.89
N LYS A 87 2.41 21.11 0.66
CA LYS A 87 2.76 22.07 1.71
C LYS A 87 1.68 22.13 2.78
N MET A 88 0.40 22.22 2.39
CA MET A 88 -0.73 22.27 3.32
C MET A 88 -0.82 21.00 4.18
N VAL A 89 -0.71 19.81 3.58
CA VAL A 89 -0.69 18.53 4.29
C VAL A 89 0.45 18.49 5.30
N LYS A 90 1.63 18.97 4.91
CA LYS A 90 2.81 19.02 5.78
C LYS A 90 2.63 19.97 6.95
N GLU A 91 2.11 21.18 6.71
CA GLU A 91 1.83 22.20 7.72
C GLU A 91 0.75 21.74 8.72
N MET A 92 -0.19 20.91 8.28
CA MET A 92 -1.21 20.32 9.16
C MET A 92 -0.71 19.15 10.02
N GLY A 93 0.55 18.73 9.84
CA GLY A 93 1.23 17.77 10.72
C GLY A 93 1.38 16.35 10.17
N TRP A 94 0.80 16.05 9.00
CA TRP A 94 0.96 14.74 8.37
C TRP A 94 2.27 14.63 7.60
N LYS A 95 2.68 13.38 7.33
CA LYS A 95 3.65 13.06 6.29
C LYS A 95 2.92 12.98 4.94
N PRO A 96 3.20 13.87 3.96
CA PRO A 96 2.59 13.77 2.63
C PRO A 96 3.24 12.62 1.84
N ILE A 97 2.43 11.64 1.42
CA ILE A 97 2.85 10.55 0.54
C ILE A 97 2.09 10.68 -0.79
N VAL A 98 2.81 10.85 -1.90
CA VAL A 98 2.18 10.98 -3.21
C VAL A 98 2.06 9.60 -3.86
N ASN A 99 0.83 9.15 -4.13
CA ASN A 99 0.54 7.90 -4.83
C ASN A 99 0.33 8.21 -6.32
N THR A 100 1.28 7.85 -7.17
CA THR A 100 1.31 8.32 -8.56
C THR A 100 1.73 7.23 -9.54
N ASN A 101 1.33 7.35 -10.80
CA ASN A 101 1.87 6.59 -11.93
C ASN A 101 3.25 7.12 -12.37
N GLY A 102 3.71 8.27 -11.87
CA GLY A 102 5.02 8.85 -12.13
C GLY A 102 5.21 9.56 -13.47
N LEU A 103 4.28 9.47 -14.43
CA LEU A 103 4.47 10.04 -15.78
C LEU A 103 4.65 11.56 -15.78
N ALA A 104 3.99 12.26 -14.87
CA ALA A 104 4.13 13.71 -14.72
C ALA A 104 5.31 14.10 -13.82
N LEU A 105 6.01 13.13 -13.21
CA LEU A 105 7.17 13.41 -12.36
C LEU A 105 8.42 13.64 -13.20
N ASN A 106 9.13 14.72 -12.91
CA ASN A 106 10.47 14.98 -13.42
C ASN A 106 11.33 15.59 -12.30
N GLU A 107 12.64 15.73 -12.54
CA GLU A 107 13.59 16.23 -11.52
C GLU A 107 13.22 17.64 -11.00
N ALA A 108 12.65 18.51 -11.84
CA ALA A 108 12.22 19.86 -11.42
C ALA A 108 11.03 19.79 -10.47
N ILE A 109 9.95 19.10 -10.86
CA ILE A 109 8.76 18.89 -10.02
C ILE A 109 9.12 18.15 -8.73
N LEU A 110 9.98 17.13 -8.80
CA LEU A 110 10.46 16.41 -7.63
C LEU A 110 11.22 17.34 -6.66
N GLY A 111 12.09 18.20 -7.19
CA GLY A 111 12.80 19.20 -6.41
C GLY A 111 11.86 20.16 -5.69
N ASP A 112 10.80 20.62 -6.36
CA ASP A 112 9.82 21.52 -5.78
C ASP A 112 8.90 20.82 -4.77
N LEU A 113 8.47 19.58 -5.03
CA LEU A 113 7.73 18.76 -4.06
C LEU A 113 8.55 18.49 -2.80
N LYS A 114 9.86 18.26 -2.95
CA LYS A 114 10.77 18.10 -1.81
C LYS A 114 10.87 19.37 -0.98
N LYS A 115 10.94 20.55 -1.61
CA LYS A 115 10.90 21.85 -0.90
C LYS A 115 9.55 22.06 -0.20
N ALA A 116 8.44 21.65 -0.83
CA ALA A 116 7.10 21.70 -0.25
C ALA A 116 6.92 20.74 0.95
N GLY A 117 7.80 19.73 1.09
CA GLY A 117 7.84 18.84 2.24
C GLY A 117 7.25 17.46 2.01
N VAL A 118 7.18 17.00 0.76
CA VAL A 118 6.81 15.60 0.45
C VAL A 118 7.71 14.65 1.24
N PHE A 119 7.11 13.63 1.85
CA PHE A 119 7.85 12.64 2.63
C PHE A 119 8.33 11.48 1.77
N GLY A 120 7.56 11.12 0.75
CA GLY A 120 7.90 10.05 -0.18
C GLY A 120 6.82 9.81 -1.21
N PHE A 121 7.05 8.80 -2.04
CA PHE A 121 6.15 8.41 -3.12
C PHE A 121 5.87 6.92 -3.06
N THR A 122 4.66 6.59 -3.50
CA THR A 122 4.26 5.23 -3.80
C THR A 122 3.89 5.19 -5.29
N PHE A 123 4.74 4.54 -6.09
CA PHE A 123 4.54 4.46 -7.53
C PHE A 123 3.67 3.26 -7.87
N HIS A 124 2.54 3.48 -8.54
CA HIS A 124 1.78 2.40 -9.14
C HIS A 124 2.37 2.10 -10.51
N ILE A 125 2.98 0.92 -10.65
CA ILE A 125 3.56 0.44 -11.91
C ILE A 125 3.21 -1.03 -12.04
N ASP A 126 2.42 -1.38 -13.05
CA ASP A 126 2.11 -2.76 -13.43
C ASP A 126 1.65 -2.83 -14.89
N THR A 127 1.48 -4.06 -15.38
CA THR A 127 1.11 -4.38 -16.76
C THR A 127 -0.32 -3.97 -17.14
N SER A 128 -1.17 -3.60 -16.18
CA SER A 128 -2.50 -3.07 -16.51
C SER A 128 -2.44 -1.68 -17.14
N GLN A 129 -1.28 -1.01 -17.07
CA GLN A 129 -1.08 0.37 -17.47
C GLN A 129 -0.63 0.48 -18.93
N LYS A 130 -1.38 1.23 -19.75
CA LYS A 130 -0.92 1.63 -21.08
C LYS A 130 -0.01 2.86 -20.97
N ARG A 131 1.29 2.61 -20.82
CA ARG A 131 2.31 3.64 -20.61
C ARG A 131 2.89 4.16 -21.93
N PRO A 132 2.93 5.49 -22.16
CA PRO A 132 3.66 6.05 -23.29
C PRO A 132 5.15 5.68 -23.23
N ASN A 133 5.72 5.28 -24.36
CA ASN A 133 7.15 4.96 -24.52
C ASN A 133 7.67 3.81 -23.64
N VAL A 134 6.79 2.99 -23.07
CA VAL A 134 7.16 1.77 -22.34
C VAL A 134 6.44 0.61 -23.02
N HIS A 135 7.21 -0.33 -23.58
CA HIS A 135 6.71 -1.49 -24.33
C HIS A 135 6.74 -2.79 -23.52
N ALA A 136 6.96 -2.70 -22.21
CA ALA A 136 6.98 -3.85 -21.32
C ALA A 136 5.61 -4.53 -21.27
N THR A 137 5.58 -5.84 -21.50
CA THR A 137 4.37 -6.67 -21.43
C THR A 137 4.35 -7.59 -20.21
N THR A 138 5.39 -7.53 -19.37
CA THR A 138 5.58 -8.34 -18.17
C THR A 138 5.92 -7.44 -16.99
N GLU A 139 5.59 -7.88 -15.77
CA GLU A 139 5.99 -7.20 -14.54
C GLU A 139 7.51 -7.16 -14.39
N ASP A 140 8.21 -8.20 -14.85
CA ASP A 140 9.67 -8.23 -14.84
C ASP A 140 10.28 -7.11 -15.71
N ALA A 141 9.81 -6.92 -16.94
CA ALA A 141 10.31 -5.87 -17.83
C ALA A 141 9.99 -4.46 -17.28
N LEU A 142 8.89 -4.30 -16.53
CA LEU A 142 8.56 -3.04 -15.86
C LEU A 142 9.52 -2.69 -14.72
N ASN A 143 10.35 -3.61 -14.25
CA ASN A 143 11.35 -3.32 -13.21
C ASN A 143 12.36 -2.26 -13.66
N GLU A 144 12.64 -2.10 -14.95
CA GLU A 144 13.47 -1.00 -15.46
C GLU A 144 12.80 0.37 -15.19
N THR A 145 11.49 0.45 -15.40
CA THR A 145 10.71 1.66 -15.09
C THR A 145 10.65 1.91 -13.59
N ARG A 146 10.47 0.86 -12.77
CA ARG A 146 10.51 0.98 -11.31
C ARG A 146 11.88 1.47 -10.83
N LEU A 147 12.96 0.92 -11.38
CA LEU A 147 14.32 1.31 -11.05
C LEU A 147 14.59 2.78 -11.40
N HIS A 148 14.15 3.23 -12.58
CA HIS A 148 14.27 4.64 -12.98
C HIS A 148 13.73 5.62 -11.93
N TYR A 149 12.50 5.39 -11.43
CA TYR A 149 11.91 6.25 -10.39
C TYR A 149 12.58 6.08 -9.02
N ALA A 150 12.97 4.84 -8.65
CA ALA A 150 13.68 4.61 -7.40
C ALA A 150 15.03 5.35 -7.36
N GLU A 151 15.78 5.33 -8.47
CA GLU A 151 17.03 6.07 -8.60
C GLU A 151 16.83 7.58 -8.61
N MET A 152 15.77 8.07 -9.27
CA MET A 152 15.40 9.49 -9.23
C MET A 152 15.17 9.97 -7.79
N LEU A 153 14.37 9.24 -7.00
CA LEU A 153 14.15 9.57 -5.59
C LEU A 153 15.42 9.42 -4.74
N ALA A 154 16.25 8.43 -5.04
CA ALA A 154 17.51 8.22 -4.34
C ALA A 154 18.51 9.36 -4.56
N ARG A 155 18.63 9.87 -5.80
CA ARG A 155 19.44 11.05 -6.14
C ARG A 155 18.94 12.30 -5.44
N ALA A 156 17.63 12.52 -5.43
CA ALA A 156 17.03 13.61 -4.67
C ALA A 156 17.30 13.45 -3.16
N GLY A 157 17.22 12.22 -2.64
CA GLY A 157 17.62 11.83 -1.29
C GLY A 157 16.62 12.23 -0.20
N GLY A 158 16.51 11.38 0.82
CA GLY A 158 15.68 11.62 2.01
C GLY A 158 14.19 11.30 1.84
N LEU A 159 13.79 10.72 0.72
CA LEU A 159 12.40 10.40 0.37
C LEU A 159 12.13 8.91 0.53
N ALA A 160 10.98 8.55 1.11
CA ALA A 160 10.48 7.18 1.06
C ALA A 160 10.07 6.83 -0.38
N CYS A 161 10.22 5.56 -0.73
CA CYS A 161 10.02 5.06 -2.10
C CYS A 161 9.39 3.68 -2.02
N SER A 162 8.15 3.59 -2.47
CA SER A 162 7.35 2.37 -2.46
C SER A 162 6.80 2.11 -3.86
N PHE A 163 6.44 0.86 -4.14
CA PHE A 163 5.77 0.50 -5.39
C PHE A 163 4.53 -0.32 -5.11
N ASN A 164 3.46 0.01 -5.82
CA ASN A 164 2.25 -0.80 -5.90
C ASN A 164 2.23 -1.55 -7.23
N ALA A 165 1.84 -2.81 -7.19
CA ALA A 165 1.48 -3.60 -8.36
C ALA A 165 0.12 -4.25 -8.09
N THR A 166 -0.84 -4.03 -9.00
CA THR A 166 -2.08 -4.79 -9.00
C THR A 166 -1.83 -6.17 -9.58
N VAL A 167 -2.24 -7.21 -8.84
CA VAL A 167 -2.04 -8.62 -9.17
C VAL A 167 -3.36 -9.21 -9.63
N SER A 168 -3.39 -9.78 -10.83
CA SER A 168 -4.49 -10.56 -11.37
C SER A 168 -4.10 -12.03 -11.48
N GLU A 169 -5.06 -12.90 -11.84
CA GLU A 169 -4.77 -14.29 -12.20
C GLU A 169 -3.66 -14.40 -13.25
N LYS A 170 -3.61 -13.44 -14.19
CA LYS A 170 -2.64 -13.46 -15.28
C LYS A 170 -1.25 -13.01 -14.86
N THR A 171 -1.11 -12.22 -13.80
CA THR A 171 0.19 -11.64 -13.39
C THR A 171 0.76 -12.23 -12.11
N ILE A 172 -0.02 -13.01 -11.34
CA ILE A 172 0.40 -13.60 -10.07
C ILE A 172 1.70 -14.42 -10.15
N HIS A 173 1.94 -15.08 -11.28
CA HIS A 173 3.15 -15.88 -11.50
C HIS A 173 4.44 -15.04 -11.58
N GLU A 174 4.34 -13.72 -11.75
CA GLU A 174 5.50 -12.81 -11.86
C GLU A 174 5.93 -12.19 -10.52
N ILE A 175 5.18 -12.40 -9.44
CA ILE A 175 5.52 -11.93 -8.08
C ILE A 175 6.94 -12.32 -7.65
N PRO A 176 7.43 -13.55 -7.88
CA PRO A 176 8.80 -13.93 -7.56
C PRO A 176 9.85 -12.98 -8.15
N SER A 177 9.67 -12.51 -9.39
CA SER A 177 10.60 -11.56 -10.02
C SER A 177 10.61 -10.24 -9.25
N MET A 178 9.44 -9.66 -8.95
CA MET A 178 9.34 -8.39 -8.22
C MET A 178 9.93 -8.48 -6.80
N VAL A 179 9.77 -9.62 -6.12
CA VAL A 179 10.36 -9.88 -4.80
C VAL A 179 11.90 -9.92 -4.86
N ASN A 180 12.45 -10.58 -5.87
CA ASN A 180 13.90 -10.66 -6.09
C ASN A 180 14.49 -9.32 -6.54
N TRP A 181 13.81 -8.61 -7.43
CA TRP A 181 14.20 -7.26 -7.86
C TRP A 181 14.24 -6.30 -6.67
N SER A 182 13.17 -6.23 -5.87
CA SER A 182 13.14 -5.36 -4.70
C SER A 182 14.23 -5.71 -3.69
N GLN A 183 14.61 -6.99 -3.56
CA GLN A 183 15.70 -7.43 -2.67
C GLN A 183 17.03 -6.80 -3.06
N LYS A 184 17.36 -6.85 -4.36
CA LYS A 184 18.59 -6.27 -4.93
C LYS A 184 18.66 -4.76 -4.72
N HIS A 185 17.51 -4.09 -4.62
CA HIS A 185 17.39 -2.64 -4.50
C HIS A 185 16.86 -2.18 -3.13
N ALA A 186 17.00 -2.98 -2.07
CA ALA A 186 16.45 -2.67 -0.74
C ALA A 186 16.98 -1.37 -0.09
N ASN A 187 18.07 -0.81 -0.62
CA ASN A 187 18.62 0.49 -0.21
C ASN A 187 17.82 1.69 -0.74
N ILE A 188 17.04 1.53 -1.82
CA ILE A 188 16.26 2.60 -2.46
C ILE A 188 14.80 2.23 -2.68
N VAL A 189 14.44 0.95 -2.59
CA VAL A 189 13.07 0.42 -2.64
C VAL A 189 12.67 -0.02 -1.25
N HIS A 190 11.78 0.72 -0.60
CA HIS A 190 11.47 0.53 0.82
C HIS A 190 10.25 -0.36 1.06
N THR A 191 9.27 -0.35 0.15
CA THR A 191 8.06 -1.15 0.28
C THR A 191 7.56 -1.62 -1.08
N MET A 192 7.17 -2.89 -1.17
CA MET A 192 6.39 -3.45 -2.27
C MET A 192 4.99 -3.76 -1.77
N VAL A 193 3.98 -3.28 -2.49
CA VAL A 193 2.57 -3.52 -2.19
C VAL A 193 1.95 -4.32 -3.35
N PHE A 194 1.43 -5.49 -3.04
CA PHE A 194 0.69 -6.33 -3.97
C PHE A 194 -0.80 -6.18 -3.69
N ILE A 195 -1.52 -5.57 -4.64
CA ILE A 195 -2.95 -5.28 -4.51
C ILE A 195 -3.71 -6.29 -5.36
N LEU A 196 -4.56 -7.10 -4.77
CA LEU A 196 -5.29 -8.10 -5.55
C LEU A 196 -6.38 -7.42 -6.38
N TYR A 197 -6.49 -7.82 -7.65
CA TYR A 197 -7.48 -7.28 -8.57
C TYR A 197 -8.90 -7.59 -8.08
N ARG A 198 -9.79 -6.59 -8.15
CA ARG A 198 -11.21 -6.72 -7.81
C ARG A 198 -11.93 -7.41 -8.97
N SER A 199 -11.84 -8.74 -9.01
CA SER A 199 -12.46 -9.53 -10.07
C SER A 199 -13.99 -9.32 -10.09
N PRO A 200 -14.60 -9.03 -11.25
CA PRO A 200 -16.05 -8.89 -11.39
C PRO A 200 -16.83 -10.13 -11.00
N ILE A 201 -16.21 -11.31 -11.13
CA ILE A 201 -16.78 -12.60 -10.75
C ILE A 201 -17.21 -12.60 -9.28
N LEU A 202 -16.57 -11.79 -8.42
CA LEU A 202 -16.96 -11.61 -7.02
C LEU A 202 -18.42 -11.15 -6.83
N THR A 203 -19.04 -10.59 -7.86
CA THR A 203 -20.39 -10.00 -7.81
C THR A 203 -21.46 -10.85 -8.52
N GLY A 204 -21.06 -11.91 -9.24
CA GLY A 204 -21.94 -12.65 -10.15
C GLY A 204 -23.15 -13.29 -9.49
N ASP A 205 -23.03 -13.69 -8.22
CA ASP A 205 -24.07 -14.39 -7.45
C ASP A 205 -24.99 -13.46 -6.66
N PHE A 206 -24.84 -12.13 -6.82
CA PHE A 206 -25.55 -11.14 -6.03
C PHE A 206 -26.30 -10.13 -6.90
N ASP A 207 -27.47 -9.72 -6.42
CA ASP A 207 -28.17 -8.51 -6.85
C ASP A 207 -27.78 -7.34 -5.95
N PHE A 208 -27.73 -6.14 -6.52
CA PHE A 208 -27.31 -4.94 -5.81
C PHE A 208 -28.44 -3.93 -5.69
N TYR A 209 -28.53 -3.28 -4.53
CA TYR A 209 -29.61 -2.38 -4.20
C TYR A 209 -29.09 -1.06 -3.63
N ALA A 210 -29.64 0.05 -4.14
CA ALA A 210 -29.49 1.39 -3.58
C ALA A 210 -30.88 1.91 -3.18
N HIS A 211 -31.04 2.41 -1.96
CA HIS A 211 -32.33 2.92 -1.44
C HIS A 211 -33.50 1.94 -1.62
N GLY A 212 -33.24 0.63 -1.47
CA GLY A 212 -34.23 -0.44 -1.64
C GLY A 212 -34.61 -0.75 -3.09
N LYS A 213 -33.98 -0.12 -4.09
CA LYS A 213 -34.19 -0.40 -5.52
C LYS A 213 -33.01 -1.14 -6.10
N LYS A 214 -33.29 -2.16 -6.92
CA LYS A 214 -32.26 -2.91 -7.65
C LYS A 214 -31.54 -1.97 -8.63
N VAL A 215 -30.21 -2.01 -8.64
CA VAL A 215 -29.35 -1.19 -9.50
C VAL A 215 -28.28 -2.05 -10.17
N ASP A 216 -27.71 -1.52 -11.25
CA ASP A 216 -26.50 -2.07 -11.87
C ASP A 216 -25.27 -1.57 -11.08
N ILE A 217 -24.26 -2.42 -10.90
CA ILE A 217 -23.00 -2.08 -10.21
C ILE A 217 -22.06 -1.20 -11.05
N GLY A 218 -22.44 -0.90 -12.28
CA GLY A 218 -21.79 0.06 -13.16
C GLY A 218 -20.34 -0.32 -13.47
N SER A 219 -19.48 0.69 -13.57
CA SER A 219 -18.09 0.50 -13.96
C SER A 219 -17.15 -0.03 -12.88
N SER A 220 -17.61 -0.13 -11.63
CA SER A 220 -16.78 -0.46 -10.46
C SER A 220 -16.24 -1.90 -10.47
N TYR A 221 -16.84 -2.77 -11.27
CA TYR A 221 -16.53 -4.19 -11.40
C TYR A 221 -16.54 -4.63 -12.88
N LYS A 222 -15.79 -3.94 -13.73
CA LYS A 222 -15.72 -4.29 -15.16
C LYS A 222 -14.85 -5.51 -15.43
N GLU A 223 -15.36 -6.42 -16.25
CA GLU A 223 -14.55 -7.48 -16.84
C GLU A 223 -13.54 -6.89 -17.79
N THR A 224 -12.29 -7.31 -17.61
CA THR A 224 -11.16 -6.90 -18.43
C THR A 224 -10.40 -8.16 -18.81
N GLU A 225 -9.87 -8.20 -20.03
CA GLU A 225 -9.04 -9.32 -20.45
C GLU A 225 -7.82 -9.47 -19.52
N TRP A 226 -7.25 -8.37 -19.02
CA TRP A 226 -6.13 -8.37 -18.08
C TRP A 226 -6.45 -9.02 -16.72
N GLY A 227 -7.69 -8.87 -16.24
CA GLY A 227 -8.12 -9.32 -14.91
C GLY A 227 -8.20 -10.85 -14.74
N GLY A 228 -8.37 -11.58 -15.85
CA GLY A 228 -8.55 -13.03 -15.82
C GLY A 228 -9.97 -13.46 -15.43
N SER A 229 -10.10 -14.76 -15.17
CA SER A 229 -11.33 -15.52 -14.95
C SER A 229 -11.46 -16.11 -13.55
N THR A 230 -10.50 -15.87 -12.67
CA THR A 230 -10.57 -16.29 -11.27
C THR A 230 -10.27 -15.11 -10.34
N PHE A 231 -10.75 -15.18 -9.10
CA PHE A 231 -10.38 -14.21 -8.07
C PHE A 231 -9.25 -14.77 -7.22
N LEU A 232 -8.39 -13.87 -6.74
CA LEU A 232 -7.27 -14.22 -5.89
C LEU A 232 -7.60 -13.97 -4.41
N MET A 233 -6.95 -14.73 -3.55
CA MET A 233 -6.90 -14.52 -2.12
C MET A 233 -5.48 -14.20 -1.66
N ALA A 234 -5.34 -13.50 -0.53
CA ALA A 234 -4.05 -13.08 -0.01
C ALA A 234 -3.06 -14.26 0.16
N GLY A 235 -3.59 -15.46 0.47
CA GLY A 235 -2.81 -16.70 0.55
C GLY A 235 -2.13 -17.12 -0.76
N ASP A 236 -2.72 -16.81 -1.92
CA ASP A 236 -2.13 -17.11 -3.23
C ASP A 236 -0.88 -16.25 -3.46
N VAL A 237 -0.96 -14.97 -3.09
CA VAL A 237 0.19 -14.05 -3.16
C VAL A 237 1.27 -14.46 -2.17
N VAL A 238 0.91 -14.89 -0.95
CA VAL A 238 1.90 -15.38 0.02
C VAL A 238 2.65 -16.61 -0.51
N GLU A 239 1.98 -17.56 -1.17
CA GLU A 239 2.67 -18.68 -1.82
C GLU A 239 3.69 -18.20 -2.84
N LYS A 240 3.31 -17.27 -3.72
CA LYS A 240 4.21 -16.77 -4.75
C LYS A 240 5.39 -15.98 -4.19
N ILE A 241 5.20 -15.24 -3.11
CA ILE A 241 6.35 -14.62 -2.43
C ILE A 241 7.29 -15.70 -1.85
N ARG A 242 6.73 -16.78 -1.28
CA ARG A 242 7.52 -17.89 -0.72
C ARG A 242 8.28 -18.70 -1.77
N GLU A 243 7.85 -18.69 -3.04
CA GLU A 243 8.64 -19.26 -4.15
C GLU A 243 9.98 -18.52 -4.35
N ALA A 244 10.00 -17.19 -4.15
CA ALA A 244 11.24 -16.39 -4.21
C ALA A 244 12.00 -16.34 -2.88
N ASP A 245 11.29 -16.27 -1.75
CA ASP A 245 11.88 -16.21 -0.42
C ASP A 245 11.13 -17.16 0.53
N PRO A 246 11.58 -18.43 0.66
CA PRO A 246 10.92 -19.44 1.49
C PRO A 246 10.76 -19.07 2.97
N ASN A 247 11.50 -18.06 3.45
CA ASN A 247 11.40 -17.59 4.83
C ASN A 247 10.33 -16.49 5.02
N TYR A 248 9.64 -16.08 3.95
CA TYR A 248 8.61 -15.06 4.02
C TYR A 248 7.50 -15.45 4.98
N GLU A 249 7.26 -14.56 5.94
CA GLU A 249 6.20 -14.68 6.92
C GLU A 249 5.65 -13.29 7.26
N PRO A 250 4.32 -13.09 7.20
CA PRO A 250 3.68 -11.89 7.73
C PRO A 250 4.02 -11.69 9.21
N ALA A 251 4.21 -10.43 9.61
CA ALA A 251 4.36 -10.04 11.00
C ALA A 251 3.06 -9.47 11.56
N ALA A 252 2.25 -8.81 10.73
CA ALA A 252 1.04 -8.14 11.15
C ALA A 252 -0.06 -8.16 10.09
N TYR A 253 -1.29 -7.87 10.52
CA TYR A 253 -2.46 -7.88 9.64
C TYR A 253 -3.57 -6.89 10.06
N LEU A 254 -4.50 -6.63 9.14
CA LEU A 254 -5.86 -6.13 9.41
C LEU A 254 -6.88 -7.19 8.99
N ASN A 255 -7.91 -7.41 9.80
CA ASN A 255 -8.98 -8.35 9.48
C ASN A 255 -10.10 -7.73 8.62
N GLY A 256 -11.05 -8.58 8.23
CA GLY A 256 -12.28 -8.21 7.54
C GLY A 256 -13.38 -7.75 8.50
N THR A 257 -14.29 -6.90 8.02
CA THR A 257 -15.45 -6.43 8.80
C THR A 257 -16.48 -7.51 9.07
N ALA A 258 -16.52 -8.58 8.27
CA ALA A 258 -17.44 -9.70 8.42
C ALA A 258 -16.81 -10.90 9.14
N LYS A 259 -15.49 -11.10 8.97
CA LYS A 259 -14.74 -12.24 9.48
C LYS A 259 -13.39 -11.84 10.11
N PRO A 260 -13.08 -12.29 11.33
CA PRO A 260 -11.83 -11.95 12.02
C PRO A 260 -10.58 -12.59 11.39
N ASP A 261 -10.74 -13.70 10.68
CA ASP A 261 -9.68 -14.44 9.98
C ASP A 261 -9.57 -14.08 8.48
N SER A 262 -10.38 -13.14 8.00
CA SER A 262 -10.24 -12.58 6.66
C SER A 262 -9.10 -11.58 6.62
N LEU A 263 -7.97 -11.98 6.05
CA LEU A 263 -6.73 -11.22 6.06
C LEU A 263 -6.73 -10.14 4.97
N LYS A 264 -7.23 -8.95 5.31
CA LYS A 264 -7.43 -7.86 4.36
C LYS A 264 -6.16 -7.10 4.03
N TRP A 265 -5.31 -6.92 5.04
CA TRP A 265 -3.97 -6.38 4.87
C TRP A 265 -3.00 -7.35 5.53
N LEU A 266 -1.92 -7.72 4.84
CA LEU A 266 -0.83 -8.50 5.41
C LEU A 266 0.48 -7.73 5.26
N LEU A 267 1.13 -7.47 6.39
CA LEU A 267 2.40 -6.76 6.46
C LEU A 267 3.51 -7.74 6.85
N ALA A 268 4.52 -7.84 6.00
CA ALA A 268 5.79 -8.46 6.33
C ALA A 268 6.91 -7.42 6.25
N SER A 269 8.00 -7.63 6.98
CA SER A 269 9.21 -6.82 6.80
C SER A 269 10.44 -7.69 6.96
N ARG A 270 11.33 -7.65 5.97
CA ARG A 270 12.61 -8.35 5.99
C ARG A 270 13.75 -7.40 6.33
N ILE A 271 14.81 -7.97 6.89
CA ILE A 271 16.10 -7.29 7.04
C ILE A 271 17.01 -7.80 5.93
N VAL A 272 17.47 -6.90 5.06
CA VAL A 272 18.37 -7.19 3.93
C VAL A 272 19.76 -6.64 4.24
N LEU A 273 20.80 -7.47 4.13
CA LEU A 273 22.20 -7.07 4.28
C LEU A 273 22.98 -7.59 3.07
N ASN A 274 23.70 -6.71 2.38
CA ASN A 274 24.44 -7.01 1.14
C ASN A 274 23.58 -7.72 0.07
N GLY A 275 22.34 -7.27 -0.11
CA GLY A 275 21.42 -7.86 -1.10
C GLY A 275 20.81 -9.21 -0.70
N GLU A 276 21.11 -9.73 0.49
CA GLU A 276 20.52 -10.98 0.98
C GLU A 276 19.55 -10.76 2.14
N THR A 277 18.44 -11.49 2.13
CA THR A 277 17.52 -11.54 3.28
C THR A 277 18.18 -12.27 4.44
N VAL A 278 18.32 -11.58 5.58
CA VAL A 278 18.81 -12.19 6.83
C VAL A 278 17.68 -12.79 7.65
N GLY A 279 16.46 -12.24 7.53
CA GLY A 279 15.25 -12.79 8.12
C GLY A 279 14.11 -11.78 8.16
N TYR A 280 12.94 -12.25 8.58
CA TYR A 280 11.71 -11.47 8.71
C TYR A 280 11.44 -11.08 10.16
N VAL A 281 11.01 -9.83 10.36
CA VAL A 281 10.67 -9.33 11.70
C VAL A 281 9.56 -10.18 12.34
N SER A 282 9.52 -10.19 13.67
CA SER A 282 8.49 -10.92 14.40
C SER A 282 7.22 -10.07 14.61
N PRO A 283 6.06 -10.71 14.83
CA PRO A 283 4.85 -10.05 15.29
C PRO A 283 5.06 -9.20 16.54
N LYS A 284 5.76 -9.75 17.55
CA LYS A 284 6.09 -9.04 18.79
C LYS A 284 6.97 -7.80 18.55
N PHE A 285 7.92 -7.89 17.63
CA PHE A 285 8.72 -6.72 17.24
C PHE A 285 7.87 -5.67 16.54
N MET A 286 6.94 -6.07 15.66
CA MET A 286 6.01 -5.15 15.00
C MET A 286 5.11 -4.44 16.01
N GLU A 287 4.57 -5.16 16.99
CA GLU A 287 3.81 -4.60 18.11
C GLU A 287 4.61 -3.55 18.88
N LEU A 288 5.87 -3.85 19.23
CA LEU A 288 6.75 -2.90 19.92
C LEU A 288 6.98 -1.63 19.10
N VAL A 289 7.23 -1.76 17.79
CA VAL A 289 7.45 -0.61 16.90
C VAL A 289 6.19 0.26 16.82
N GLN A 290 5.02 -0.35 16.60
CA GLN A 290 3.76 0.37 16.49
C GLN A 290 3.38 1.06 17.81
N THR A 291 3.51 0.35 18.93
CA THR A 291 3.22 0.87 20.27
C THR A 291 4.18 1.99 20.66
N PHE A 292 5.48 1.83 20.40
CA PHE A 292 6.47 2.86 20.67
C PHE A 292 6.23 4.10 19.80
N SER A 293 5.96 3.92 18.50
CA SER A 293 5.60 5.05 17.64
C SER A 293 4.40 5.80 18.19
N HIS A 294 3.33 5.08 18.56
CA HIS A 294 2.11 5.70 19.08
C HIS A 294 2.34 6.41 20.41
N LEU A 295 3.07 5.80 21.34
CA LEU A 295 3.39 6.38 22.65
C LEU A 295 4.19 7.70 22.54
N PHE A 296 5.15 7.77 21.62
CA PHE A 296 6.08 8.92 21.52
C PHE A 296 5.69 9.97 20.49
N THR A 297 4.91 9.61 19.46
CA THR A 297 4.49 10.53 18.40
C THR A 297 2.98 10.80 18.41
N GLY A 298 2.22 10.01 19.16
CA GLY A 298 0.77 9.98 19.11
C GLY A 298 0.20 9.18 17.94
N THR A 299 1.00 8.72 16.97
CA THR A 299 0.50 8.08 15.75
C THR A 299 1.16 6.73 15.49
N TYR A 300 0.40 5.79 14.92
CA TYR A 300 0.94 4.53 14.45
C TYR A 300 1.83 4.71 13.22
N LEU A 301 2.98 4.04 13.19
CA LEU A 301 3.96 4.21 12.12
C LEU A 301 3.43 3.59 10.82
N ALA A 302 3.23 4.42 9.80
CA ALA A 302 2.89 3.95 8.45
C ALA A 302 4.11 4.01 7.52
N TYR A 303 4.82 5.14 7.49
CA TYR A 303 6.01 5.32 6.66
C TYR A 303 7.22 5.77 7.49
N ALA A 304 8.33 5.06 7.30
CA ALA A 304 9.61 5.36 7.92
C ALA A 304 10.52 6.16 6.98
N LYS A 305 11.37 7.02 7.55
CA LYS A 305 12.41 7.73 6.78
C LYS A 305 13.46 6.72 6.27
N PRO A 306 14.08 6.93 5.11
CA PRO A 306 15.14 6.04 4.59
C PRO A 306 16.27 5.78 5.60
N LYS A 307 16.68 6.81 6.36
CA LYS A 307 17.69 6.66 7.43
C LYS A 307 17.26 5.73 8.57
N ALA A 308 15.96 5.63 8.86
CA ALA A 308 15.45 4.70 9.87
C ALA A 308 15.41 3.27 9.32
N ILE A 309 15.03 3.13 8.04
CA ILE A 309 15.01 1.85 7.33
C ILE A 309 16.41 1.23 7.25
N ALA A 310 17.46 2.03 7.05
CA ALA A 310 18.86 1.59 7.03
C ALA A 310 19.41 1.11 8.40
N ARG A 311 18.60 1.09 9.47
CA ARG A 311 19.00 0.69 10.83
C ARG A 311 18.59 -0.73 11.20
N GLY A 312 18.46 -1.65 10.25
CA GLY A 312 18.10 -3.06 10.48
C GLY A 312 19.01 -3.80 11.48
N LYS A 313 20.29 -3.43 11.57
CA LYS A 313 21.21 -3.97 12.60
C LYS A 313 20.80 -3.55 14.01
N LEU A 314 20.46 -2.28 14.18
CA LEU A 314 20.04 -1.74 15.47
C LEU A 314 18.66 -2.26 15.87
N ALA A 315 17.76 -2.36 14.89
CA ALA A 315 16.44 -2.96 15.06
C ALA A 315 16.53 -4.42 15.51
N SER A 316 17.39 -5.23 14.88
CA SER A 316 17.59 -6.62 15.30
C SER A 316 18.29 -6.76 16.64
N PHE A 317 19.25 -5.89 16.97
CA PHE A 317 19.90 -5.87 18.28
C PHE A 317 18.90 -5.61 19.43
N PHE A 318 18.17 -4.48 19.37
CA PHE A 318 17.20 -4.14 20.42
C PHE A 318 16.01 -5.10 20.43
N GLY A 319 15.50 -5.49 19.26
CA GLY A 319 14.47 -6.51 19.16
C GLY A 319 14.91 -7.84 19.77
N GLY A 320 16.18 -8.22 19.57
CA GLY A 320 16.77 -9.46 20.09
C GLY A 320 16.90 -9.52 21.61
N MET A 321 16.82 -8.39 22.31
CA MET A 321 16.77 -8.37 23.78
C MET A 321 15.47 -8.99 24.30
N VAL A 322 14.36 -8.83 23.57
CA VAL A 322 13.00 -9.19 24.03
C VAL A 322 12.28 -10.21 23.15
N ASP A 323 12.81 -10.52 21.96
CA ASP A 323 12.23 -11.43 20.97
C ASP A 323 13.27 -12.43 20.43
N LYS A 324 12.94 -13.73 20.46
CA LYS A 324 13.85 -14.81 20.05
C LYS A 324 14.12 -14.81 18.54
N LYS A 325 13.13 -14.48 17.70
CA LYS A 325 13.28 -14.45 16.23
C LYS A 325 14.21 -13.30 15.84
N MET A 326 14.02 -12.12 16.42
CA MET A 326 14.91 -10.97 16.24
C MET A 326 16.32 -11.25 16.74
N ARG A 327 16.48 -11.97 17.86
CA ARG A 327 17.79 -12.40 18.35
C ARG A 327 18.50 -13.31 17.35
N SER A 328 17.78 -14.24 16.72
CA SER A 328 18.33 -15.10 15.67
C SER A 328 18.84 -14.28 14.48
N ILE A 329 18.06 -13.28 14.04
CA ILE A 329 18.47 -12.37 12.97
C ILE A 329 19.74 -11.60 13.37
N PHE A 330 19.78 -11.03 14.58
CA PHE A 330 20.95 -10.33 15.08
C PHE A 330 22.20 -11.22 15.12
N MET A 331 22.07 -12.47 15.60
CA MET A 331 23.18 -13.42 15.61
C MET A 331 23.65 -13.79 14.19
N SER A 332 22.73 -13.89 13.23
CA SER A 332 23.08 -14.09 11.81
C SER A 332 23.86 -12.91 11.24
N ILE A 333 23.43 -11.67 11.52
CA ILE A 333 24.16 -10.45 11.16
C ILE A 333 25.55 -10.44 11.80
N LEU A 334 25.65 -10.75 13.10
CA LEU A 334 26.91 -10.77 13.83
C LEU A 334 27.90 -11.78 13.23
N ARG A 335 27.44 -12.99 12.89
CA ARG A 335 28.26 -14.00 12.20
C ARG A 335 28.78 -13.50 10.86
N ARG A 336 27.92 -12.84 10.07
CA ARG A 336 28.32 -12.23 8.78
C ARG A 336 29.34 -11.11 8.96
N MET A 337 29.24 -10.34 10.04
CA MET A 337 30.22 -9.29 10.38
C MET A 337 31.56 -9.87 10.85
N LEU A 338 31.55 -10.97 11.60
CA LEU A 338 32.77 -11.68 12.00
C LEU A 338 33.47 -12.34 10.81
N ALA A 339 32.71 -12.87 9.85
CA ALA A 339 33.25 -13.49 8.63
C ALA A 339 33.83 -12.46 7.64
N ASN A 340 33.23 -11.26 7.56
CA ASN A 340 33.73 -10.17 6.74
C ASN A 340 33.54 -8.82 7.47
N PRO A 341 34.62 -8.23 8.05
CA PRO A 341 34.55 -6.98 8.79
C PRO A 341 34.02 -5.78 8.01
N LEU A 342 34.11 -5.77 6.67
CA LEU A 342 33.52 -4.70 5.84
C LEU A 342 32.00 -4.59 6.03
N ASN A 343 31.35 -5.69 6.42
CA ASN A 343 29.93 -5.72 6.71
C ASN A 343 29.56 -4.84 7.91
N LEU A 344 30.50 -4.43 8.76
CA LEU A 344 30.25 -3.46 9.84
C LEU A 344 29.77 -2.11 9.27
N PHE A 345 30.35 -1.68 8.15
CA PHE A 345 30.09 -0.38 7.52
C PHE A 345 28.90 -0.40 6.54
N GLN A 346 28.46 -1.58 6.12
CA GLN A 346 27.31 -1.72 5.24
C GLN A 346 26.00 -1.62 6.02
N PRO A 347 25.00 -0.82 5.60
CA PRO A 347 23.72 -0.80 6.27
C PRO A 347 22.95 -2.13 6.10
N ALA A 348 22.12 -2.46 7.08
CA ALA A 348 21.09 -3.49 6.90
C ALA A 348 19.74 -2.78 6.78
N TYR A 349 19.00 -3.07 5.71
CA TYR A 349 17.79 -2.34 5.35
C TYR A 349 16.54 -3.13 5.75
N LEU A 350 15.59 -2.47 6.40
CA LEU A 350 14.24 -2.96 6.61
C LEU A 350 13.41 -2.72 5.35
N GLN A 351 13.02 -3.78 4.65
CA GLN A 351 12.15 -3.67 3.49
C GLN A 351 10.81 -4.34 3.77
N SER A 352 9.72 -3.64 3.49
CA SER A 352 8.37 -4.10 3.79
C SER A 352 7.67 -4.67 2.56
N PHE A 353 6.81 -5.66 2.80
CA PHE A 353 5.83 -6.15 1.84
C PHE A 353 4.45 -5.92 2.41
N MET A 354 3.53 -5.47 1.56
CA MET A 354 2.12 -5.37 1.89
C MET A 354 1.32 -6.18 0.88
N ILE A 355 0.32 -6.93 1.34
CA ILE A 355 -0.68 -7.57 0.48
C ILE A 355 -2.03 -6.96 0.85
N ILE A 356 -2.77 -6.46 -0.14
CA ILE A 356 -4.08 -5.84 0.06
C ILE A 356 -5.14 -6.68 -0.67
N GLN A 357 -6.04 -7.28 0.10
CA GLN A 357 -7.20 -8.01 -0.39
C GLN A 357 -8.38 -7.04 -0.61
N PRO A 358 -9.03 -7.06 -1.78
CA PRO A 358 -10.26 -6.30 -2.01
C PRO A 358 -11.43 -6.85 -1.17
N VAL A 359 -12.60 -6.23 -1.32
CA VAL A 359 -13.85 -6.72 -0.72
C VAL A 359 -14.10 -8.19 -1.09
N ASN A 360 -14.55 -8.97 -0.11
CA ASN A 360 -15.14 -10.29 -0.36
C ASN A 360 -16.65 -10.21 -0.11
N PHE A 361 -17.42 -11.03 -0.83
CA PHE A 361 -18.87 -11.15 -0.62
C PHE A 361 -19.15 -12.45 0.12
N GLU A 362 -19.82 -12.32 1.26
CA GLU A 362 -20.26 -13.44 2.08
C GLU A 362 -21.53 -14.07 1.50
N SER A 363 -21.77 -15.34 1.79
CA SER A 363 -22.95 -16.07 1.28
C SER A 363 -24.28 -15.47 1.72
N ASP A 364 -24.29 -14.67 2.78
CA ASP A 364 -25.44 -13.93 3.29
C ASP A 364 -25.59 -12.52 2.68
N GLY A 365 -24.74 -12.16 1.72
CA GLY A 365 -24.73 -10.85 1.07
C GLY A 365 -23.91 -9.78 1.79
N ARG A 366 -23.32 -10.05 2.97
CA ARG A 366 -22.43 -9.09 3.62
C ARG A 366 -21.18 -8.85 2.77
N GLN A 367 -20.73 -7.60 2.75
CA GLN A 367 -19.48 -7.20 2.11
C GLN A 367 -18.39 -7.12 3.16
N ASP A 368 -17.48 -8.07 3.12
CA ASP A 368 -16.34 -8.16 4.02
C ASP A 368 -15.25 -7.19 3.56
N MET A 369 -15.25 -6.00 4.15
CA MET A 369 -14.32 -4.90 3.87
C MET A 369 -13.08 -4.99 4.76
N CYS A 370 -12.05 -4.21 4.45
CA CYS A 370 -10.95 -3.97 5.39
C CYS A 370 -11.51 -3.29 6.64
N ASP A 371 -11.43 -3.96 7.80
CA ASP A 371 -11.74 -3.32 9.07
C ASP A 371 -10.77 -2.17 9.29
N SER A 372 -11.32 -0.98 9.48
CA SER A 372 -10.55 0.23 9.74
C SER A 372 -9.51 0.48 8.64
N CYS A 373 -9.98 0.39 7.39
CA CYS A 373 -9.19 0.52 6.18
C CYS A 373 -8.23 1.74 6.22
N PRO A 374 -6.96 1.59 5.83
CA PRO A 374 -6.03 2.72 5.67
C PRO A 374 -6.46 3.68 4.55
N ASP A 375 -7.17 3.15 3.55
CA ASP A 375 -7.62 3.88 2.35
C ASP A 375 -9.02 4.50 2.55
N ILE A 376 -9.21 5.19 3.67
CA ILE A 376 -10.44 5.93 3.98
C ILE A 376 -10.32 7.37 3.47
N THR A 377 -11.30 7.79 2.69
CA THR A 377 -11.41 9.12 2.08
C THR A 377 -12.60 9.91 2.62
N VAL A 378 -12.71 11.18 2.24
CA VAL A 378 -13.83 12.06 2.59
C VAL A 378 -14.80 12.18 1.42
N HIS A 379 -16.09 12.04 1.73
CA HIS A 379 -17.20 12.31 0.83
C HIS A 379 -18.32 12.97 1.63
N ASP A 380 -18.78 14.14 1.22
CA ASP A 380 -19.83 14.93 1.89
C ASP A 380 -19.64 15.07 3.41
N GLY A 381 -18.40 15.37 3.82
CA GLY A 381 -18.02 15.56 5.22
C GLY A 381 -17.97 14.28 6.07
N LYS A 382 -18.15 13.10 5.45
CA LYS A 382 -18.10 11.79 6.09
C LYS A 382 -16.88 11.00 5.61
N LEU A 383 -16.38 10.13 6.48
CA LEU A 383 -15.36 9.16 6.14
C LEU A 383 -15.99 7.96 5.42
N VAL A 384 -15.38 7.49 4.33
CA VAL A 384 -15.87 6.39 3.48
C VAL A 384 -14.70 5.56 2.91
N TRP A 385 -14.94 4.30 2.55
CA TRP A 385 -13.94 3.48 1.85
C TRP A 385 -13.67 4.03 0.45
N SER A 386 -12.41 4.35 0.17
CA SER A 386 -12.00 4.87 -1.13
C SER A 386 -12.40 3.93 -2.28
N CYS A 387 -12.20 2.63 -2.12
CA CYS A 387 -12.53 1.62 -3.14
C CYS A 387 -14.04 1.43 -3.41
N ARG A 388 -14.91 2.02 -2.59
CA ARG A 388 -16.37 2.03 -2.76
C ARG A 388 -16.93 3.44 -2.98
N LEU A 389 -16.06 4.43 -3.19
CA LEU A 389 -16.47 5.82 -3.34
C LEU A 389 -17.37 6.04 -4.57
N GLU A 390 -17.19 5.28 -5.66
CA GLU A 390 -18.08 5.43 -6.83
C GLU A 390 -19.53 5.07 -6.52
N GLU A 391 -19.79 4.12 -5.61
CA GLU A 391 -21.15 3.81 -5.17
C GLU A 391 -21.80 5.02 -4.47
N MET A 392 -21.01 5.76 -3.69
CA MET A 392 -21.45 7.00 -3.05
C MET A 392 -21.65 8.11 -4.09
N ASN A 393 -20.77 8.24 -5.07
CA ASN A 393 -20.91 9.24 -6.14
C ASN A 393 -22.14 8.99 -7.02
N ASP A 394 -22.38 7.74 -7.40
CA ASP A 394 -23.43 7.38 -8.37
C ASP A 394 -24.81 7.22 -7.70
N HIS A 395 -24.85 6.77 -6.44
CA HIS A 395 -26.09 6.39 -5.76
C HIS A 395 -26.32 7.09 -4.41
N GLY A 396 -25.34 7.84 -3.90
CA GLY A 396 -25.41 8.51 -2.59
C GLY A 396 -25.41 7.56 -1.38
N VAL A 397 -25.19 6.26 -1.61
CA VAL A 397 -25.19 5.22 -0.57
C VAL A 397 -24.34 4.04 -1.01
N PHE A 398 -23.72 3.36 -0.05
CA PHE A 398 -23.10 2.07 -0.30
C PHE A 398 -24.16 1.06 -0.75
N LEU A 399 -23.86 0.33 -1.82
CA LEU A 399 -24.73 -0.70 -2.35
C LEU A 399 -24.85 -1.85 -1.35
N ASN A 400 -26.07 -2.35 -1.18
CA ASN A 400 -26.33 -3.60 -0.48
C ASN A 400 -26.35 -4.74 -1.48
N SER A 401 -25.56 -5.78 -1.23
CA SER A 401 -25.58 -7.02 -1.99
C SER A 401 -26.54 -8.02 -1.36
N VAL A 402 -27.36 -8.65 -2.19
CA VAL A 402 -28.36 -9.65 -1.80
C VAL A 402 -28.15 -10.89 -2.67
N PRO A 403 -28.01 -12.10 -2.11
CA PRO A 403 -27.88 -13.33 -2.90
C PRO A 403 -29.05 -13.51 -3.88
N LYS A 404 -28.78 -13.99 -5.09
CA LYS A 404 -29.78 -14.23 -6.14
C LYS A 404 -30.69 -15.43 -5.86
#